data_AF-A0A2H3B7S2-F1
#
_entry.id   AF-A0A2H3B7S2-F1
#
_cell.length_a   1.000
_cell.length_b   1.000
_cell.length_c   1.000
_cell.angle_alpha   90.00
_cell.angle_beta   90.00
_cell.angle_gamma   90.00
#
_symmetry.space_group_name_H-M   'P 1'
#
loop_
_entity.id
_entity.type
_entity.pdbx_description
1 polymer ?
#
loop_
_entity_poly.entity_id
_entity_poly.type
_entity_poly.pdbx_seq_one_letter_code
_entity_poly.pdbx_strand_id
1 'polypeptide(L)'
;MATLASLQVPSIYPSLMLRRGHGYPLWLPEPISNLPPDCVRHGTQIGDLGYLADNGGFNYLFNVFKDAEDPVNLNWHSVPPGFVPLKVDPGIREELEFHDKNSVVTMSGVEQRSAGIFFKSTSSITRGAVLTLPDGAERYDCEHPGILGEYAAANAHSWYKYYNGEDQGMGIRNGTLYLVTGCDKARSWNAKRYAQSSSASTFALARVFRYRNEKQIVSGADERSHEREMTPDARPNQTIFLRGYSISVRTKSWMLRNRDVFPYQYSGLWTVLWCHCCGHS
;
A
#
# COMPACT_ATOMS: atom_id res chain seq x y z
N MET A 1 33.39 -15.12 1.78
CA MET A 1 32.55 -13.99 2.18
C MET A 1 31.71 -13.59 0.98
N ALA A 2 30.48 -14.09 0.89
CA ALA A 2 29.55 -13.67 -0.13
C ALA A 2 28.96 -12.33 0.31
N THR A 3 29.28 -11.27 -0.42
CA THR A 3 28.67 -9.96 -0.30
C THR A 3 27.16 -10.16 -0.32
N LEU A 4 26.48 -9.74 0.76
CA LEU A 4 25.03 -9.65 0.84
C LEU A 4 24.59 -8.70 -0.28
N ALA A 5 24.39 -9.25 -1.47
CA ALA A 5 23.62 -8.59 -2.51
C ALA A 5 22.32 -8.21 -1.83
N SER A 6 22.07 -6.91 -1.76
CA SER A 6 20.80 -6.34 -1.35
C SER A 6 19.72 -7.18 -2.02
N LEU A 7 19.02 -7.98 -1.24
CA LEU A 7 17.83 -8.68 -1.68
C LEU A 7 16.79 -7.60 -1.98
N GLN A 8 16.92 -6.95 -3.14
CA GLN A 8 15.88 -6.21 -3.82
C GLN A 8 14.82 -7.24 -4.26
N VAL A 9 14.15 -7.79 -3.26
CA VAL A 9 12.91 -8.51 -3.41
C VAL A 9 11.83 -7.45 -3.25
N PRO A 10 10.79 -7.41 -4.11
CA PRO A 10 9.62 -6.55 -3.92
C PRO A 10 9.24 -6.54 -2.43
N SER A 11 9.07 -5.34 -1.87
CA SER A 11 9.09 -5.09 -0.43
C SER A 11 8.59 -6.29 0.42
N ILE A 12 9.51 -6.86 1.22
CA ILE A 12 9.23 -8.05 2.05
C ILE A 12 8.01 -7.83 2.93
N TYR A 13 7.81 -6.61 3.41
CA TYR A 13 6.71 -6.24 4.28
C TYR A 13 5.33 -6.50 3.63
N PRO A 14 5.00 -5.95 2.44
CA PRO A 14 3.73 -6.28 1.81
C PRO A 14 3.48 -7.75 1.55
N SER A 15 4.49 -8.49 1.08
CA SER A 15 4.34 -9.93 0.82
C SER A 15 3.92 -10.73 2.06
N LEU A 16 4.32 -10.29 3.26
CA LEU A 16 4.02 -10.97 4.53
C LEU A 16 2.70 -10.51 5.15
N MET A 17 2.36 -9.23 4.99
CA MET A 17 1.20 -8.61 5.63
C MET A 17 -0.09 -8.72 4.81
N LEU A 18 0.01 -8.91 3.48
CA LEU A 18 -1.15 -9.08 2.58
C LEU A 18 -2.12 -10.18 3.04
N ARG A 19 -1.61 -11.26 3.64
CA ARG A 19 -2.41 -12.40 4.09
C ARG A 19 -3.34 -12.12 5.28
N ARG A 20 -3.31 -10.91 5.84
CA ARG A 20 -4.23 -10.48 6.91
C ARG A 20 -5.55 -9.95 6.41
N GLY A 21 -5.63 -9.60 5.12
CA GLY A 21 -6.89 -9.26 4.51
C GLY A 21 -7.47 -7.90 4.83
N HIS A 22 -6.62 -6.97 5.22
CA HIS A 22 -6.99 -5.55 5.33
C HIS A 22 -6.77 -4.78 4.02
N GLY A 23 -6.32 -5.45 2.95
CA GLY A 23 -5.92 -4.86 1.68
C GLY A 23 -4.40 -4.89 1.48
N TYR A 24 -3.89 -4.08 0.55
CA TYR A 24 -2.46 -3.90 0.29
C TYR A 24 -1.80 -3.09 1.43
N PRO A 25 -0.93 -3.70 2.24
CA PRO A 25 -0.18 -3.01 3.29
C PRO A 25 0.85 -2.04 2.71
N LEU A 26 0.97 -0.83 3.26
CA LEU A 26 2.02 0.11 2.88
C LEU A 26 3.20 0.05 3.86
N TRP A 27 4.41 -0.04 3.31
CA TRP A 27 5.66 0.14 4.06
C TRP A 27 5.99 1.63 4.26
N LEU A 28 5.43 2.49 3.39
CA LEU A 28 5.50 3.95 3.48
C LEU A 28 4.07 4.50 3.65
N PRO A 29 3.53 4.53 4.88
CA PRO A 29 2.19 5.05 5.17
C PRO A 29 2.06 6.57 5.07
N GLU A 30 3.17 7.29 5.01
CA GLU A 30 3.18 8.75 5.13
C GLU A 30 2.38 9.42 3.99
N PRO A 31 1.64 10.51 4.29
CA PRO A 31 0.94 11.27 3.26
C PRO A 31 1.94 11.91 2.30
N ILE A 32 1.50 12.12 1.07
CA ILE A 32 2.33 12.67 0.02
C ILE A 32 2.45 14.18 0.22
N SER A 33 3.63 14.63 0.65
CA SER A 33 3.87 15.98 1.16
C SER A 33 3.73 17.11 0.14
N ASN A 34 3.71 16.82 -1.15
CA ASN A 34 3.57 17.82 -2.21
C ASN A 34 2.11 18.07 -2.64
N LEU A 35 1.14 17.40 -2.02
CA LEU A 35 -0.29 17.67 -2.25
C LEU A 35 -0.73 18.95 -1.54
N PRO A 36 -1.88 19.54 -1.92
CA PRO A 36 -2.48 20.65 -1.17
C PRO A 36 -2.61 20.32 0.33
N PRO A 37 -2.48 21.30 1.24
CA PRO A 37 -2.44 21.04 2.68
C PRO A 37 -3.65 20.24 3.20
N ASP A 38 -4.84 20.48 2.66
CA ASP A 38 -6.03 19.71 3.01
C ASP A 38 -5.92 18.23 2.61
N CYS A 39 -5.33 17.94 1.46
CA CYS A 39 -5.12 16.57 1.00
C CYS A 39 -4.07 15.86 1.87
N VAL A 40 -2.98 16.55 2.24
CA VAL A 40 -1.97 16.02 3.17
C VAL A 40 -2.59 15.69 4.54
N ARG A 41 -3.50 16.54 5.03
CA ARG A 41 -4.24 16.32 6.28
C ARG A 41 -5.15 15.09 6.23
N HIS A 42 -5.73 14.76 5.08
CA HIS A 42 -6.61 13.59 4.95
C HIS A 42 -5.84 12.31 4.56
N GLY A 43 -4.62 12.45 4.05
CA GLY A 43 -3.84 11.35 3.50
C GLY A 43 -4.50 10.79 2.23
N THR A 44 -4.31 9.49 2.00
CA THR A 44 -4.96 8.80 0.87
C THR A 44 -6.48 8.78 1.04
N GLN A 45 -7.17 9.00 -0.08
CA GLN A 45 -8.62 9.09 -0.18
C GLN A 45 -9.17 8.09 -1.21
N ILE A 46 -10.46 7.77 -1.06
CA ILE A 46 -11.18 6.98 -2.05
C ILE A 46 -11.22 7.77 -3.38
N GLY A 47 -10.95 7.08 -4.49
CA GLY A 47 -10.83 7.67 -5.81
C GLY A 47 -9.43 8.13 -6.19
N ASP A 48 -8.47 8.09 -5.28
CA ASP A 48 -7.08 8.35 -5.63
C ASP A 48 -6.59 7.27 -6.61
N LEU A 49 -6.20 7.69 -7.81
CA LEU A 49 -5.44 6.88 -8.74
C LEU A 49 -3.95 7.13 -8.48
N GLY A 50 -3.21 6.03 -8.37
CA GLY A 50 -1.77 6.07 -8.21
C GLY A 50 -1.14 4.79 -8.67
N TYR A 51 0.11 4.55 -8.28
CA TYR A 51 0.76 3.27 -8.50
C TYR A 51 1.55 2.81 -7.28
N LEU A 52 1.57 1.49 -7.07
CA LEU A 52 2.32 0.84 -6.01
C LEU A 52 3.81 0.77 -6.39
N ALA A 53 4.65 1.44 -5.63
CA ALA A 53 6.08 1.53 -5.87
C ALA A 53 6.84 0.37 -5.20
N ASP A 54 8.00 0.02 -5.77
CA ASP A 54 8.83 -1.09 -5.27
C ASP A 54 9.36 -0.87 -3.84
N ASN A 55 9.45 0.39 -3.42
CA ASN A 55 9.79 0.78 -2.05
C ASN A 55 8.67 0.47 -1.03
N GLY A 56 7.50 0.02 -1.49
CA GLY A 56 6.34 -0.34 -0.66
C GLY A 56 5.43 0.84 -0.34
N GLY A 57 5.55 1.96 -1.05
CA GLY A 57 4.64 3.10 -0.96
C GLY A 57 3.59 3.15 -2.08
N PHE A 58 2.72 4.14 -1.99
CA PHE A 58 1.75 4.50 -3.01
C PHE A 58 2.08 5.90 -3.56
N ASN A 59 2.31 5.99 -4.87
CA ASN A 59 2.59 7.25 -5.55
C ASN A 59 1.31 7.74 -6.23
N TYR A 60 0.82 8.90 -5.81
CA TYR A 60 -0.41 9.52 -6.32
C TYR A 60 -0.23 10.10 -7.73
N LEU A 61 -1.29 10.02 -8.53
CA LEU A 61 -1.39 10.65 -9.85
C LEU A 61 -2.48 11.72 -9.84
N PHE A 62 -3.74 11.33 -9.63
CA PHE A 62 -4.90 12.22 -9.56
C PHE A 62 -6.07 11.53 -8.86
N ASN A 63 -7.11 12.28 -8.46
CA ASN A 63 -8.34 11.74 -7.90
C ASN A 63 -9.47 11.76 -8.96
N VAL A 64 -10.09 10.61 -9.18
CA VAL A 64 -11.08 10.42 -10.26
C VAL A 64 -12.40 11.17 -10.05
N PHE A 65 -12.72 11.60 -8.82
CA PHE A 65 -13.94 12.35 -8.52
C PHE A 65 -13.78 13.86 -8.73
N LYS A 66 -12.53 14.33 -8.82
CA LYS A 66 -12.18 15.75 -8.85
C LYS A 66 -12.02 16.22 -10.29
N ASP A 67 -12.37 17.48 -10.55
CA ASP A 67 -12.21 18.07 -11.88
C ASP A 67 -10.72 18.17 -12.26
N ALA A 68 -10.41 18.30 -13.56
CA ALA A 68 -9.03 18.41 -14.03
C ALA A 68 -8.33 19.64 -13.45
N GLU A 69 -9.09 20.71 -13.24
CA GLU A 69 -8.67 22.01 -12.73
C GLU A 69 -8.70 22.08 -11.18
N ASP A 70 -9.12 21.02 -10.49
CA ASP A 70 -9.06 20.96 -9.04
C ASP A 70 -7.59 20.99 -8.58
N PRO A 71 -7.22 21.77 -7.55
CA PRO A 71 -5.86 21.83 -7.03
C PRO A 71 -5.22 20.46 -6.73
N VAL A 72 -6.02 19.45 -6.37
CA VAL A 72 -5.52 18.09 -6.10
C VAL A 72 -5.14 17.32 -7.37
N ASN A 73 -5.70 17.70 -8.51
CA ASN A 73 -5.43 17.13 -9.84
C ASN A 73 -4.47 17.98 -10.68
N LEU A 74 -4.25 19.24 -10.30
CA LEU A 74 -3.24 20.13 -10.87
C LEU A 74 -1.82 19.88 -10.33
N ASN A 75 -1.61 18.78 -9.61
CA ASN A 75 -0.30 18.41 -9.06
C ASN A 75 0.69 18.05 -10.20
N TRP A 76 1.92 17.65 -9.83
CA TRP A 76 3.02 17.30 -10.72
C TRP A 76 2.66 16.36 -11.89
N HIS A 77 1.65 15.51 -11.71
CA HIS A 77 1.13 14.64 -12.76
C HIS A 77 -0.21 15.19 -13.25
N SER A 78 -0.22 15.76 -14.45
CA SER A 78 -1.48 16.18 -15.06
C SER A 78 -2.40 14.99 -15.30
N VAL A 79 -3.70 15.24 -15.38
CA VAL A 79 -4.68 14.22 -15.76
C VAL A 79 -4.54 13.85 -17.25
N PRO A 80 -4.93 12.64 -17.67
CA PRO A 80 -4.91 12.24 -19.08
C PRO A 80 -5.83 13.13 -19.94
N PRO A 81 -5.48 13.39 -21.21
CA PRO A 81 -6.33 14.16 -22.13
C PRO A 81 -7.73 13.56 -22.26
N GLY A 82 -8.76 14.42 -22.19
CA GLY A 82 -10.15 14.00 -22.24
C GLY A 82 -10.66 13.33 -20.96
N PHE A 83 -9.92 13.47 -19.84
CA PHE A 83 -10.39 13.05 -18.52
C PHE A 83 -11.76 13.67 -18.21
N VAL A 84 -12.70 12.82 -17.81
CA VAL A 84 -14.03 13.20 -17.33
C VAL A 84 -14.17 12.64 -15.92
N PRO A 85 -14.38 13.49 -14.90
CA PRO A 85 -14.50 13.03 -13.52
C PRO A 85 -15.70 12.11 -13.33
N LEU A 86 -15.56 11.11 -12.47
CA LEU A 86 -16.66 10.30 -12.01
C LEU A 86 -17.53 11.15 -11.07
N LYS A 87 -18.73 11.54 -11.50
CA LYS A 87 -19.64 12.40 -10.70
C LYS A 87 -20.63 11.60 -9.84
N VAL A 88 -20.56 10.28 -9.88
CA VAL A 88 -21.42 9.41 -9.08
C VAL A 88 -20.82 9.27 -7.69
N ASP A 89 -21.61 9.57 -6.66
CA ASP A 89 -21.22 9.33 -5.27
C ASP A 89 -21.20 7.81 -5.01
N PRO A 90 -20.02 7.24 -4.69
CA PRO A 90 -19.92 5.81 -4.46
C PRO A 90 -20.37 5.39 -3.04
N GLY A 91 -20.67 6.35 -2.16
CA GLY A 91 -20.90 6.12 -0.73
C GLY A 91 -19.60 5.77 0.00
N ILE A 92 -19.43 6.30 1.21
CA ILE A 92 -18.27 6.02 2.07
C ILE A 92 -18.77 5.54 3.43
N ARG A 93 -18.37 4.33 3.79
CA ARG A 93 -18.55 3.77 5.13
C ARG A 93 -17.31 4.04 5.96
N GLU A 94 -17.51 4.65 7.13
CA GLU A 94 -16.46 4.97 8.08
C GLU A 94 -16.59 4.10 9.34
N GLU A 95 -15.49 3.49 9.75
CA GLU A 95 -15.35 2.70 10.97
C GLU A 95 -14.17 3.27 11.77
N LEU A 96 -14.47 4.23 12.67
CA LEU A 96 -13.47 5.03 13.39
C LEU A 96 -12.68 4.26 14.47
N GLU A 97 -13.13 3.06 14.82
CA GLU A 97 -12.47 2.18 15.80
C GLU A 97 -12.30 0.78 15.22
N PHE A 98 -11.76 0.68 14.00
CA PHE A 98 -11.63 -0.59 13.29
C PHE A 98 -10.48 -1.46 13.82
N HIS A 99 -9.31 -0.88 14.06
CA HIS A 99 -8.23 -1.54 14.80
C HIS A 99 -8.16 -1.01 16.22
N ASP A 100 -8.18 -1.93 17.20
CA ASP A 100 -8.09 -1.58 18.62
C ASP A 100 -6.81 -0.83 18.96
N LYS A 101 -6.87 0.02 20.00
CA LYS A 101 -5.68 0.67 20.59
C LYS A 101 -4.73 -0.38 21.15
N ASN A 102 -3.43 -0.15 20.97
CA ASN A 102 -2.36 -1.08 21.34
C ASN A 102 -2.47 -2.47 20.65
N SER A 103 -3.20 -2.56 19.55
CA SER A 103 -3.26 -3.78 18.76
C SER A 103 -1.97 -4.00 17.97
N VAL A 104 -1.78 -5.25 17.55
CA VAL A 104 -0.64 -5.66 16.76
C VAL A 104 -1.10 -6.52 15.59
N VAL A 105 -0.82 -6.06 14.37
CA VAL A 105 -1.00 -6.84 13.15
C VAL A 105 0.31 -7.52 12.82
N THR A 106 0.29 -8.84 12.64
CA THR A 106 1.49 -9.65 12.33
C THR A 106 1.30 -10.40 11.02
N MET A 107 2.32 -11.04 10.47
CA MET A 107 2.09 -12.04 9.42
C MET A 107 1.36 -13.29 9.97
N SER A 108 0.86 -14.18 9.11
CA SER A 108 0.29 -15.47 9.53
C SER A 108 1.36 -16.40 10.13
N GLY A 109 0.96 -17.30 11.05
CA GLY A 109 1.88 -18.30 11.64
C GLY A 109 2.75 -17.78 12.78
N VAL A 110 2.25 -16.78 13.51
CA VAL A 110 2.97 -16.10 14.60
C VAL A 110 2.33 -16.45 15.93
N GLU A 111 3.17 -16.77 16.93
CA GLU A 111 2.72 -16.98 18.32
C GLU A 111 2.95 -15.70 19.12
N GLN A 112 1.86 -15.10 19.61
CA GLN A 112 1.95 -14.01 20.58
C GLN A 112 1.98 -14.59 21.99
N ARG A 113 3.02 -14.25 22.76
CA ARG A 113 3.17 -14.61 24.17
C ARG A 113 3.32 -13.35 25.01
N SER A 114 3.14 -13.44 26.33
CA SER A 114 3.28 -12.30 27.25
C SER A 114 4.65 -11.61 27.18
N ALA A 115 5.70 -12.34 26.78
CA ALA A 115 7.05 -11.82 26.60
C ALA A 115 7.30 -11.20 25.21
N GLY A 116 6.35 -11.28 24.28
CA GLY A 116 6.49 -10.74 22.94
C GLY A 116 5.88 -11.58 21.81
N ILE A 117 6.22 -11.19 20.58
CA ILE A 117 5.76 -11.79 19.34
C ILE A 117 6.87 -12.69 18.79
N PHE A 118 6.57 -13.98 18.69
CA PHE A 118 7.49 -15.04 18.31
C PHE A 118 7.12 -15.59 16.93
N PHE A 119 8.11 -15.67 16.06
CA PHE A 119 7.97 -16.17 14.70
C PHE A 119 8.61 -17.55 14.64
N LYS A 120 7.84 -18.54 14.21
CA LYS A 120 8.36 -19.89 13.96
C LYS A 120 8.88 -19.96 12.53
N SER A 121 10.17 -20.23 12.37
CA SER A 121 10.76 -20.45 11.06
C SER A 121 10.43 -21.84 10.56
N THR A 122 9.93 -21.93 9.33
CA THR A 122 9.69 -23.20 8.63
C THR A 122 10.64 -23.41 7.45
N SER A 123 11.63 -22.53 7.25
CA SER A 123 12.54 -22.56 6.09
C SER A 123 13.94 -22.03 6.43
N SER A 124 14.89 -22.14 5.49
CA SER A 124 16.27 -21.65 5.65
C SER A 124 16.41 -20.11 5.67
N ILE A 125 15.33 -19.38 5.34
CA ILE A 125 15.27 -17.92 5.38
C ILE A 125 14.09 -17.54 6.26
N THR A 126 14.40 -17.00 7.43
CA THR A 126 13.34 -16.58 8.33
C THR A 126 12.97 -15.13 8.03
N ARG A 127 11.71 -14.90 7.67
CA ARG A 127 11.14 -13.58 7.39
C ARG A 127 10.05 -13.26 8.40
N GLY A 128 9.94 -12.00 8.79
CA GLY A 128 8.95 -11.53 9.76
C GLY A 128 8.49 -10.12 9.42
N ALA A 129 7.21 -9.84 9.69
CA ALA A 129 6.66 -8.50 9.66
C ALA A 129 5.67 -8.30 10.81
N VAL A 130 5.72 -7.11 11.41
CA VAL A 130 4.80 -6.67 12.45
C VAL A 130 4.46 -5.20 12.23
N LEU A 131 3.23 -4.84 12.56
CA LEU A 131 2.72 -3.49 12.65
C LEU A 131 2.05 -3.31 14.01
N THR A 132 2.54 -2.39 14.81
CA THR A 132 1.93 -2.01 16.10
C THR A 132 1.14 -0.73 15.91
N LEU A 133 -0.05 -0.66 16.49
CA LEU A 133 -0.99 0.48 16.40
C LEU A 133 -1.31 1.01 17.80
N PRO A 134 -0.47 1.90 18.38
CA PRO A 134 -0.69 2.43 19.73
C PRO A 134 -2.05 3.13 19.88
N ASP A 135 -2.42 3.96 18.91
CA ASP A 135 -3.71 4.69 18.89
C ASP A 135 -4.82 3.96 18.13
N GLY A 136 -4.59 2.72 17.67
CA GLY A 136 -5.51 2.02 16.78
C GLY A 136 -5.48 2.57 15.35
N ALA A 137 -6.50 2.25 14.56
CA ALA A 137 -6.67 2.79 13.21
C ALA A 137 -8.13 2.80 12.76
N GLU A 138 -8.44 3.78 11.92
CA GLU A 138 -9.76 4.03 11.33
C GLU A 138 -9.82 3.37 9.95
N ARG A 139 -11.00 2.87 9.56
CA ARG A 139 -11.25 2.27 8.25
C ARG A 139 -12.27 3.09 7.46
N TYR A 140 -11.94 3.31 6.18
CA TYR A 140 -12.77 4.00 5.22
C TYR A 140 -12.95 3.08 4.01
N ASP A 141 -14.20 2.75 3.66
CA ASP A 141 -14.51 1.88 2.54
C ASP A 141 -15.59 2.49 1.64
N CYS A 142 -15.36 2.38 0.34
CA CYS A 142 -16.37 2.65 -0.67
C CYS A 142 -17.51 1.63 -0.54
N GLU A 143 -18.76 2.10 -0.47
CA GLU A 143 -19.94 1.22 -0.38
C GLU A 143 -20.23 0.52 -1.71
N HIS A 144 -20.04 1.23 -2.82
CA HIS A 144 -20.31 0.74 -4.17
C HIS A 144 -19.03 0.67 -5.02
N PRO A 145 -18.04 -0.18 -4.66
CA PRO A 145 -16.73 -0.18 -5.33
C PRO A 145 -16.81 -0.57 -6.81
N GLY A 146 -17.86 -1.30 -7.22
CA GLY A 146 -18.10 -1.66 -8.62
C GLY A 146 -18.12 -0.45 -9.57
N ILE A 147 -18.62 0.71 -9.12
CA ILE A 147 -18.67 1.94 -9.92
C ILE A 147 -17.25 2.42 -10.27
N LEU A 148 -16.33 2.41 -9.30
CA LEU A 148 -14.92 2.74 -9.54
C LEU A 148 -14.24 1.67 -10.41
N GLY A 149 -14.61 0.40 -10.24
CA GLY A 149 -14.10 -0.70 -11.05
C GLY A 149 -14.47 -0.57 -12.53
N GLU A 150 -15.72 -0.24 -12.83
CA GLU A 150 -16.21 0.02 -14.19
C GLU A 150 -15.52 1.25 -14.80
N TYR A 151 -15.42 2.33 -14.02
CA TYR A 151 -14.72 3.53 -14.43
C TYR A 151 -13.23 3.26 -14.73
N ALA A 152 -12.55 2.48 -13.88
CA ALA A 152 -11.18 2.05 -14.10
C ALA A 152 -11.05 1.21 -15.37
N ALA A 153 -11.95 0.25 -15.59
CA ALA A 153 -11.91 -0.62 -16.77
C ALA A 153 -12.06 0.17 -18.08
N ALA A 154 -12.95 1.17 -18.09
CA ALA A 154 -13.17 2.04 -19.25
C ALA A 154 -11.95 2.92 -19.58
N ASN A 155 -11.18 3.32 -18.57
CA ASN A 155 -10.08 4.29 -18.73
C ASN A 155 -8.67 3.68 -18.64
N ALA A 156 -8.52 2.43 -18.20
CA ALA A 156 -7.21 1.81 -17.92
C ALA A 156 -6.20 1.94 -19.07
N HIS A 157 -6.65 1.76 -20.31
CA HIS A 157 -5.79 1.86 -21.50
C HIS A 157 -5.30 3.29 -21.74
N SER A 158 -6.15 4.31 -21.58
CA SER A 158 -5.75 5.70 -21.78
C SER A 158 -4.79 6.15 -20.67
N TRP A 159 -5.02 5.70 -19.43
CA TRP A 159 -4.13 5.98 -18.30
C TRP A 159 -2.72 5.43 -18.53
N TYR A 160 -2.61 4.14 -18.86
CA TYR A 160 -1.31 3.55 -19.15
C TYR A 160 -0.63 4.19 -20.36
N LYS A 161 -1.38 4.47 -21.44
CA LYS A 161 -0.84 5.13 -22.64
C LYS A 161 -0.31 6.53 -22.32
N TYR A 162 -1.02 7.28 -21.48
CA TYR A 162 -0.64 8.64 -21.13
C TYR A 162 0.60 8.68 -20.23
N TYR A 163 0.56 8.02 -19.07
CA TYR A 163 1.65 8.10 -18.09
C TYR A 163 2.94 7.40 -18.52
N ASN A 164 2.85 6.38 -19.38
CA ASN A 164 4.02 5.73 -19.96
C ASN A 164 4.38 6.24 -21.36
N GLY A 165 3.61 7.20 -21.90
CA GLY A 165 3.88 7.82 -23.19
C GLY A 165 5.09 8.76 -23.15
N GLU A 166 5.48 9.26 -24.32
CA GLU A 166 6.71 10.06 -24.51
C GLU A 166 6.77 11.31 -23.61
N ASP A 167 5.64 11.97 -23.37
CA ASP A 167 5.59 13.21 -22.58
C ASP A 167 5.80 12.99 -21.07
N GLN A 168 5.35 11.86 -20.54
CA GLN A 168 5.38 11.57 -19.09
C GLN A 168 6.50 10.60 -18.70
N GLY A 169 6.77 9.60 -19.55
CA GLY A 169 7.91 8.69 -19.42
C GLY A 169 8.01 7.94 -18.08
N MET A 170 6.91 7.78 -17.34
CA MET A 170 6.97 7.37 -15.92
C MET A 170 7.35 5.91 -15.72
N GLY A 171 7.22 5.06 -16.75
CA GLY A 171 7.56 3.63 -16.66
C GLY A 171 6.74 2.86 -15.62
N ILE A 172 5.47 3.26 -15.39
CA ILE A 172 4.56 2.58 -14.48
C ILE A 172 4.38 1.14 -14.96
N ARG A 173 4.73 0.18 -14.12
CA ARG A 173 4.63 -1.24 -14.45
C ARG A 173 3.18 -1.67 -14.62
N ASN A 174 2.96 -2.62 -15.53
CA ASN A 174 1.65 -3.21 -15.69
C ASN A 174 1.23 -3.94 -14.41
N GLY A 175 0.02 -3.71 -13.91
CA GLY A 175 -0.47 -4.29 -12.65
C GLY A 175 -0.12 -3.49 -11.40
N THR A 176 0.70 -2.44 -11.48
CA THR A 176 0.97 -1.59 -10.30
C THR A 176 0.11 -0.35 -10.24
N LEU A 177 -0.54 0.06 -11.34
CA LEU A 177 -1.52 1.14 -11.31
C LEU A 177 -2.69 0.70 -10.41
N TYR A 178 -3.14 1.59 -9.53
CA TYR A 178 -4.03 1.25 -8.44
C TYR A 178 -5.05 2.35 -8.23
N LEU A 179 -6.33 1.99 -8.28
CA LEU A 179 -7.44 2.90 -7.94
C LEU A 179 -7.94 2.56 -6.54
N VAL A 180 -7.83 3.52 -5.62
CA VAL A 180 -8.19 3.35 -4.22
C VAL A 180 -9.72 3.33 -4.06
N THR A 181 -10.23 2.28 -3.44
CA THR A 181 -11.64 2.15 -3.01
C THR A 181 -11.79 2.10 -1.49
N GLY A 182 -10.68 2.06 -0.74
CA GLY A 182 -10.71 2.11 0.72
C GLY A 182 -9.31 2.20 1.31
N CYS A 183 -9.22 2.64 2.56
CA CYS A 183 -7.96 2.73 3.29
C CYS A 183 -8.14 2.52 4.79
N ASP A 184 -7.12 1.98 5.45
CA ASP A 184 -6.99 2.03 6.90
C ASP A 184 -5.96 3.11 7.25
N LYS A 185 -6.31 4.02 8.14
CA LYS A 185 -5.48 5.17 8.51
C LYS A 185 -5.20 5.21 10.01
N ALA A 186 -3.93 5.41 10.36
CA ALA A 186 -3.46 5.45 11.74
C ALA A 186 -2.97 6.85 12.11
N ARG A 187 -3.03 7.18 13.40
CA ARG A 187 -2.40 8.38 13.99
C ARG A 187 -0.97 8.14 14.41
N SER A 188 -0.67 6.92 14.84
CA SER A 188 0.67 6.46 15.18
C SER A 188 0.83 5.00 14.79
N TRP A 189 2.04 4.62 14.41
CA TRP A 189 2.34 3.25 14.01
C TRP A 189 3.82 2.93 14.17
N ASN A 190 4.13 1.65 14.35
CA ASN A 190 5.50 1.12 14.29
C ASN A 190 5.50 -0.16 13.45
N ALA A 191 6.19 -0.14 12.32
CA ALA A 191 6.32 -1.27 11.43
C ALA A 191 7.76 -1.79 11.48
N LYS A 192 7.91 -3.10 11.65
CA LYS A 192 9.21 -3.77 11.56
C LYS A 192 9.14 -4.91 10.57
N ARG A 193 10.20 -5.08 9.79
CA ARG A 193 10.37 -6.22 8.89
C ARG A 193 11.76 -6.83 9.07
N TYR A 194 11.85 -8.12 8.79
CA TYR A 194 13.06 -8.88 8.96
C TYR A 194 13.23 -9.89 7.82
N ALA A 195 14.48 -10.06 7.39
CA ALA A 195 14.89 -11.18 6.55
C ALA A 195 16.34 -11.56 6.90
N GLN A 196 16.52 -12.75 7.47
CA GLN A 196 17.84 -13.32 7.72
C GLN A 196 17.89 -14.76 7.24
N SER A 197 19.02 -15.14 6.62
CA SER A 197 19.38 -16.53 6.44
C SER A 197 19.87 -17.09 7.77
N SER A 198 19.07 -17.93 8.43
CA SER A 198 19.54 -18.64 9.62
C SER A 198 18.95 -20.04 9.68
N SER A 199 19.74 -20.95 10.26
CA SER A 199 19.37 -22.33 10.61
C SER A 199 18.50 -22.42 11.88
N ALA A 200 18.11 -21.29 12.47
CA ALA A 200 17.35 -21.25 13.71
C ALA A 200 15.84 -21.35 13.44
N SER A 201 15.17 -22.26 14.16
CA SER A 201 13.76 -22.59 13.99
C SER A 201 12.78 -21.58 14.62
N THR A 202 13.24 -20.63 15.46
CA THR A 202 12.37 -19.66 16.15
C THR A 202 13.13 -18.40 16.53
N PHE A 203 12.56 -17.22 16.25
CA PHE A 203 13.08 -15.93 16.74
C PHE A 203 11.94 -15.05 17.30
N ALA A 204 12.29 -14.08 18.16
CA ALA A 204 11.35 -13.09 18.69
C ALA A 204 11.57 -11.73 18.00
N LEU A 205 10.51 -11.11 17.47
CA LEU A 205 10.64 -9.84 16.74
C LEU A 205 10.21 -8.63 17.57
N ALA A 206 9.41 -8.83 18.62
CA ALA A 206 8.90 -7.71 19.39
C ALA A 206 8.57 -8.12 20.84
N ARG A 207 9.29 -7.57 21.81
CA ARG A 207 8.75 -7.44 23.19
C ARG A 207 7.65 -6.39 23.13
N VAL A 208 6.43 -6.81 22.77
CA VAL A 208 5.25 -5.94 22.89
C VAL A 208 4.69 -6.14 24.29
N PHE A 209 4.26 -5.03 24.90
CA PHE A 209 3.68 -4.90 26.24
C PHE A 209 4.69 -4.72 27.38
N ARG A 210 5.38 -3.57 27.36
CA ARG A 210 5.32 -2.59 28.45
C ARG A 210 5.89 -1.28 27.92
N TYR A 211 5.28 -0.17 28.34
CA TYR A 211 5.77 1.19 28.21
C TYR A 211 7.10 1.35 28.98
N ARG A 212 8.13 0.61 28.57
CA ARG A 212 9.49 0.66 29.10
C ARG A 212 10.39 0.67 27.89
N ASN A 213 11.19 1.73 27.79
CA ASN A 213 12.15 2.02 26.74
C ASN A 213 13.27 0.96 26.64
N GLU A 214 12.93 -0.31 26.41
CA GLU A 214 13.89 -1.37 26.13
C GLU A 214 13.81 -1.69 24.63
N LYS A 215 14.47 -0.85 23.82
CA LYS A 215 14.80 -1.15 22.43
C LYS A 215 15.80 -2.31 22.43
N GLN A 216 15.33 -3.55 22.35
CA GLN A 216 16.23 -4.64 22.00
C GLN A 216 16.40 -4.65 20.48
N ILE A 217 17.54 -4.12 20.02
CA ILE A 217 17.92 -4.11 18.61
C ILE A 217 18.20 -5.56 18.20
N VAL A 218 17.27 -6.19 17.49
CA VAL A 218 17.57 -7.39 16.73
C VAL A 218 18.36 -6.92 15.50
N SER A 219 19.64 -7.31 15.42
CA SER A 219 20.49 -6.97 14.28
C SER A 219 19.87 -7.49 12.96
N GLY A 220 19.71 -6.62 11.96
CA GLY A 220 19.18 -6.98 10.64
C GLY A 220 17.67 -6.78 10.44
N ALA A 221 16.99 -6.04 11.33
CA ALA A 221 15.60 -5.61 11.14
C ALA A 221 15.53 -4.18 10.56
N ASP A 222 14.70 -3.97 9.55
CA ASP A 222 14.30 -2.62 9.13
C ASP A 222 13.10 -2.18 9.97
N GLU A 223 13.14 -0.97 10.50
CA GLU A 223 12.10 -0.38 11.34
C GLU A 223 11.69 0.99 10.81
N ARG A 224 10.40 1.26 10.86
CA ARG A 224 9.81 2.58 10.59
C ARG A 224 8.72 2.86 11.60
N SER A 225 8.52 4.13 11.91
CA SER A 225 7.47 4.54 12.83
C SER A 225 7.05 5.98 12.60
N HIS A 226 5.83 6.28 13.00
CA HIS A 226 5.31 7.63 13.10
C HIS A 226 4.66 7.81 14.47
N GLU A 227 5.02 8.89 15.15
CA GLU A 227 4.39 9.30 16.39
C GLU A 227 3.21 10.21 16.09
N ARG A 228 2.17 10.16 16.92
CA ARG A 228 1.00 10.99 16.71
C ARG A 228 1.34 12.48 16.78
N GLU A 229 0.73 13.23 15.88
CA GLU A 229 0.69 14.69 16.01
C GLU A 229 -0.21 15.08 17.19
N MET A 230 0.25 16.06 17.98
CA MET A 230 -0.45 16.53 19.18
C MET A 230 -1.33 17.76 18.92
N THR A 231 -1.53 18.15 17.66
CA THR A 231 -2.38 19.29 17.33
C THR A 231 -3.87 18.92 17.44
N PRO A 232 -4.76 19.84 17.85
CA PRO A 232 -6.18 19.56 18.02
C PRO A 232 -6.89 19.10 16.74
N ASP A 233 -6.38 19.51 15.58
CA ASP A 233 -6.91 19.22 14.25
C ASP A 233 -6.26 18.00 13.59
N ALA A 234 -5.30 17.36 14.25
CA ALA A 234 -4.62 16.18 13.73
C ALA A 234 -5.65 15.08 13.42
N ARG A 235 -5.61 14.57 12.20
CA ARG A 235 -6.40 13.44 11.72
C ARG A 235 -5.49 12.25 11.44
N PRO A 236 -5.99 11.00 11.48
CA PRO A 236 -5.23 9.88 10.95
C PRO A 236 -5.06 10.06 9.44
N ASN A 237 -3.84 10.35 9.02
CA ASN A 237 -3.44 10.53 7.62
C ASN A 237 -2.38 9.51 7.18
N GLN A 238 -1.91 8.66 8.09
CA GLN A 238 -0.93 7.62 7.80
C GLN A 238 -1.65 6.38 7.28
N THR A 239 -1.55 6.10 5.99
CA THR A 239 -2.30 5.01 5.35
C THR A 239 -1.55 3.68 5.50
N ILE A 240 -2.02 2.81 6.39
CA ILE A 240 -1.35 1.54 6.71
C ILE A 240 -1.80 0.39 5.79
N PHE A 241 -3.03 0.44 5.28
CA PHE A 241 -3.56 -0.50 4.29
C PHE A 241 -4.39 0.22 3.24
N LEU A 242 -4.32 -0.25 1.99
CA LEU A 242 -5.12 0.19 0.86
C LEU A 242 -6.03 -0.92 0.35
N ARG A 243 -7.25 -0.58 -0.04
CA ARG A 243 -8.16 -1.45 -0.78
C ARG A 243 -8.53 -0.76 -2.08
N GLY A 244 -8.76 -1.54 -3.13
CA GLY A 244 -8.86 -0.99 -4.47
C GLY A 244 -8.59 -1.98 -5.57
N TYR A 245 -8.56 -1.44 -6.78
CA TYR A 245 -8.31 -2.19 -8.01
C TYR A 245 -6.87 -2.02 -8.45
N SER A 246 -6.11 -3.11 -8.47
CA SER A 246 -4.89 -3.20 -9.26
C SER A 246 -5.27 -3.35 -10.74
N ILE A 247 -4.74 -2.45 -11.56
CA ILE A 247 -5.12 -2.30 -12.97
C ILE A 247 -4.01 -2.87 -13.83
N SER A 248 -4.38 -3.76 -14.76
CA SER A 248 -3.49 -4.30 -15.78
C SER A 248 -4.13 -4.15 -17.15
N VAL A 249 -3.35 -3.76 -18.15
CA VAL A 249 -3.77 -3.71 -19.55
C VAL A 249 -3.09 -4.81 -20.35
N ARG A 250 -3.79 -5.34 -21.36
CA ARG A 250 -3.19 -6.28 -22.30
C ARG A 250 -2.45 -5.52 -23.39
N THR A 251 -1.16 -5.77 -23.55
CA THR A 251 -0.42 -5.31 -24.73
C THR A 251 -0.79 -6.16 -25.94
N LYS A 252 -1.37 -5.54 -26.97
CA LYS A 252 -1.53 -6.20 -28.28
C LYS A 252 -0.15 -6.39 -28.93
N SER A 253 0.09 -7.56 -29.52
CA SER A 253 1.37 -8.01 -30.07
C SER A 253 2.01 -7.10 -31.14
N TRP A 254 1.29 -6.11 -31.69
CA TRP A 254 1.86 -5.16 -32.64
C TRP A 254 2.66 -4.03 -31.97
N MET A 255 2.40 -3.72 -30.68
CA MET A 255 3.24 -2.80 -29.89
C MET A 255 4.64 -3.38 -29.59
N LEU A 256 4.86 -4.68 -29.80
CA LEU A 256 6.17 -5.33 -29.69
C LEU A 256 7.08 -5.17 -30.90
N ARG A 257 6.60 -4.58 -32.00
CA ARG A 257 7.44 -4.42 -33.21
C ARG A 257 8.37 -3.21 -33.13
N ASN A 258 8.07 -2.24 -32.28
CA ASN A 258 8.99 -1.15 -31.96
C ASN A 258 9.84 -1.58 -30.75
N ARG A 259 10.69 -2.59 -30.96
CA ARG A 259 11.68 -3.06 -29.99
C ARG A 259 12.92 -2.19 -30.12
N ASP A 260 12.92 -1.09 -29.39
CA ASP A 260 14.13 -0.55 -28.78
C ASP A 260 13.69 0.04 -27.43
N VAL A 261 14.24 -0.51 -26.33
CA VAL A 261 14.07 -0.04 -24.94
C VAL A 261 12.75 -0.36 -24.23
N PHE A 262 12.45 -1.65 -23.98
CA PHE A 262 11.74 -2.04 -22.74
C PHE A 262 12.13 -3.48 -22.35
N PRO A 263 12.95 -3.71 -21.30
CA PRO A 263 13.13 -5.04 -20.78
C PRO A 263 11.89 -5.44 -19.97
N TYR A 264 11.55 -6.73 -20.00
CA TYR A 264 10.47 -7.42 -19.28
C TYR A 264 9.15 -7.67 -20.04
N GLN A 265 9.21 -8.76 -20.82
CA GLN A 265 8.15 -9.68 -21.27
C GLN A 265 7.69 -10.60 -20.12
N TYR A 266 6.56 -11.34 -20.04
CA TYR A 266 5.27 -11.48 -20.75
C TYR A 266 4.33 -12.44 -19.97
N SER A 267 3.04 -12.40 -20.33
CA SER A 267 2.03 -13.49 -20.38
C SER A 267 1.19 -13.86 -19.14
N GLY A 268 -0.15 -13.83 -19.31
CA GLY A 268 -1.15 -14.33 -18.37
C GLY A 268 -2.58 -13.86 -18.74
N LEU A 269 -3.58 -14.74 -18.60
CA LEU A 269 -5.00 -14.52 -18.91
C LEU A 269 -5.64 -13.44 -18.03
N TRP A 270 -6.86 -12.98 -18.40
CA TRP A 270 -7.56 -11.88 -17.72
C TRP A 270 -7.68 -12.16 -16.21
N THR A 271 -7.27 -11.21 -15.38
CA THR A 271 -7.76 -11.11 -13.99
C THR A 271 -7.65 -9.66 -13.56
N VAL A 272 -8.79 -8.98 -13.38
CA VAL A 272 -8.85 -7.94 -12.33
C VAL A 272 -8.69 -8.74 -11.05
N LEU A 273 -7.49 -8.73 -10.48
CA LEU A 273 -7.26 -9.40 -9.21
C LEU A 273 -8.02 -8.62 -8.15
N TRP A 274 -9.20 -9.12 -7.81
CA TRP A 274 -9.93 -8.71 -6.63
C TRP A 274 -9.05 -9.01 -5.42
N CYS A 275 -8.70 -7.98 -4.65
CA CYS A 275 -8.22 -8.20 -3.30
C CYS A 275 -9.44 -8.47 -2.40
N HIS A 276 -10.17 -9.56 -2.67
CA HIS A 276 -11.15 -10.09 -1.72
C HIS A 276 -10.36 -10.80 -0.63
N CYS A 277 -10.27 -10.19 0.53
CA CYS A 277 -10.12 -10.98 1.74
C CYS A 277 -11.49 -11.12 2.37
N CYS A 278 -12.17 -12.21 1.99
CA CYS A 278 -13.32 -12.68 2.72
C CYS A 278 -12.89 -12.97 4.16
N GLY A 279 -13.43 -12.18 5.10
CA GLY A 279 -13.51 -12.60 6.49
C GLY A 279 -14.33 -13.89 6.54
N HIS A 280 -13.78 -14.92 7.17
CA HIS A 280 -14.60 -16.00 7.69
C HIS A 280 -14.93 -15.65 9.14
N SER A 281 -16.24 -15.58 9.37
CA SER A 281 -16.97 -15.78 10.63
C SER A 281 -16.28 -16.69 11.63
#